data_AF-Q73QL1-F1
#
_entry.id   AF-Q73QL1-F1
#
_cell.length_a   1.000
_cell.length_b   1.000
_cell.length_c   1.000
_cell.angle_alpha   90.00
_cell.angle_beta   90.00
_cell.angle_gamma   90.00
#
_symmetry.space_group_name_H-M   'P 1'
#
loop_
_entity.id
_entity.type
_entity.pdbx_description
1 polymer ?
#
loop_
_entity_poly.entity_id
_entity_poly.type
_entity_poly.pdbx_seq_one_letter_code
_entity_poly.pdbx_strand_id
1 'polypeptide(L)'
;MRGSFYIELKRYDDAINSANEAISLDPNYMQAYYGLILAYMSANKHNEAFEAINKTIKLKPPYIDMLYGFRASLFSLQGRYKEAIEDCNTSIKINFHNAIVYNIRGTAYLALKEYKKAIEDFDMAIKFALENQNTEKQDAIEYKQKAYEALAEMERK
;
A
#
# COMPACT_ATOMS: atom_id res chain seq x y z
N MET A 1 -8.53 12.26 25.00
CA MET A 1 -8.10 12.16 23.59
C MET A 1 -6.82 12.93 23.25
N ARG A 2 -6.46 14.05 23.91
CA ARG A 2 -5.18 14.75 23.63
C ARG A 2 -3.93 13.93 24.02
N GLY A 3 -3.95 13.24 25.15
CA GLY A 3 -2.78 12.47 25.64
C GLY A 3 -2.37 11.32 24.72
N SER A 4 -3.34 10.54 24.20
CA SER A 4 -3.06 9.45 23.27
C SER A 4 -2.47 9.94 21.95
N PHE A 5 -2.97 11.05 21.42
CA PHE A 5 -2.44 11.66 20.20
C PHE A 5 -0.98 12.14 20.37
N TYR A 6 -0.67 12.82 21.48
CA TYR A 6 0.70 13.25 21.76
C TYR A 6 1.67 12.07 21.97
N ILE A 7 1.20 10.99 22.59
CA ILE A 7 1.98 9.77 22.78
C ILE A 7 2.27 9.11 21.42
N GLU A 8 1.27 8.97 20.55
CA GLU A 8 1.46 8.39 19.21
C GLU A 8 2.42 9.24 18.35
N LEU A 9 2.25 10.56 18.31
CA LEU A 9 3.17 11.45 17.61
C LEU A 9 4.61 11.29 18.09
N LYS A 10 4.82 11.27 19.41
CA LYS A 10 6.15 11.09 19.99
C LYS A 10 6.75 9.74 19.58
N ARG A 11 5.96 8.67 19.60
CA ARG A 11 6.41 7.33 19.18
C ARG A 11 6.84 7.29 17.72
N TYR A 12 6.12 7.99 16.84
CA TYR A 12 6.49 8.05 15.42
C TYR A 12 7.76 8.87 15.20
N ASP A 13 7.92 10.02 15.86
CA ASP A 13 9.13 10.83 15.74
C ASP A 13 10.35 10.08 16.31
N ASP A 14 10.22 9.40 17.45
CA ASP A 14 11.27 8.56 18.02
C ASP A 14 11.65 7.40 17.06
N ALA A 15 10.67 6.77 16.42
CA ALA A 15 10.91 5.71 15.42
C ALA A 15 11.63 6.23 14.17
N ILE A 16 11.23 7.41 13.66
CA ILE A 16 11.89 8.08 12.53
C ILE A 16 13.34 8.40 12.86
N ASN A 17 13.60 8.98 14.05
CA ASN A 17 14.95 9.33 14.48
C ASN A 17 15.84 8.08 14.61
N SER A 18 15.34 7.03 15.26
CA SER A 18 16.06 5.77 15.44
C SER A 18 16.39 5.11 14.10
N ALA A 19 15.45 5.12 13.16
CA ALA A 19 15.67 4.56 11.82
C ALA A 19 16.72 5.37 11.03
N ASN A 20 16.67 6.71 11.11
CA ASN A 20 17.67 7.56 10.46
C ASN A 20 19.08 7.38 11.06
N GLU A 21 19.18 7.23 12.38
CA GLU A 21 20.46 6.93 13.04
C GLU A 21 21.01 5.59 12.52
N ALA A 22 20.18 4.55 12.50
CA ALA A 22 20.57 3.23 12.01
C ALA A 22 21.01 3.26 10.53
N ILE A 23 20.33 4.02 9.67
CA ILE A 23 20.73 4.24 8.27
C ILE A 23 22.06 4.99 8.16
N SER A 24 22.32 5.95 9.06
CA SER A 24 23.57 6.71 9.05
C SER A 24 24.77 5.87 9.50
N LEU A 25 24.53 4.92 10.41
CA LEU A 25 25.53 3.96 10.88
C LEU A 25 25.79 2.85 9.84
N ASP A 26 24.73 2.34 9.22
CA ASP A 26 24.81 1.36 8.14
C ASP A 26 23.83 1.69 7.01
N PRO A 27 24.31 2.32 5.92
CA PRO A 27 23.49 2.63 4.75
C PRO A 27 22.94 1.41 4.00
N ASN A 28 23.43 0.20 4.31
CA ASN A 28 22.91 -1.04 3.74
C ASN A 28 21.92 -1.74 4.66
N TYR A 29 21.62 -1.17 5.84
CA TYR A 29 20.68 -1.77 6.78
C TYR A 29 19.24 -1.56 6.31
N MET A 30 18.81 -2.43 5.41
CA MET A 30 17.54 -2.28 4.71
C MET A 30 16.35 -2.22 5.69
N GLN A 31 16.39 -2.95 6.81
CA GLN A 31 15.30 -2.97 7.78
C GLN A 31 15.07 -1.58 8.40
N ALA A 32 16.10 -0.76 8.52
CA ALA A 32 15.94 0.63 8.98
C ALA A 32 15.19 1.48 7.95
N TYR A 33 15.47 1.32 6.64
CA TYR A 33 14.68 1.98 5.59
C TYR A 33 13.21 1.55 5.63
N TYR A 34 12.95 0.25 5.86
CA TYR A 34 11.59 -0.27 6.00
C TYR A 34 10.87 0.36 7.20
N GLY A 35 11.52 0.37 8.37
CA GLY A 35 10.99 1.00 9.57
C GLY A 35 10.73 2.50 9.39
N LEU A 36 11.63 3.20 8.70
CA LEU A 36 11.48 4.63 8.38
C LEU A 36 10.22 4.89 7.52
N ILE A 37 10.03 4.11 6.47
CA ILE A 37 8.87 4.24 5.57
C ILE A 37 7.57 3.99 6.34
N LEU A 38 7.51 2.91 7.13
CA LEU A 38 6.34 2.62 7.95
C LEU A 38 6.06 3.74 8.96
N ALA A 39 7.09 4.25 9.63
CA ALA A 39 6.93 5.34 10.58
C ALA A 39 6.39 6.62 9.91
N TYR A 40 6.87 6.96 8.71
CA TYR A 40 6.30 8.08 7.94
C TYR A 40 4.85 7.83 7.54
N MET A 41 4.52 6.63 7.08
CA MET A 41 3.14 6.25 6.74
C MET A 41 2.20 6.36 7.95
N SER A 42 2.59 5.82 9.10
CA SER A 42 1.81 5.88 10.34
C SER A 42 1.67 7.31 10.90
N ALA A 43 2.68 8.16 10.65
CA ALA A 43 2.63 9.58 11.00
C ALA A 43 1.82 10.44 10.01
N ASN A 44 1.23 9.84 8.96
CA ASN A 44 0.62 10.55 7.82
C ASN A 44 1.56 11.54 7.11
N LYS A 45 2.88 11.33 7.23
CA LYS A 45 3.94 12.08 6.53
C LYS A 45 4.13 11.48 5.13
N HIS A 46 3.09 11.57 4.30
CA HIS A 46 3.01 10.86 3.02
C HIS A 46 4.07 11.28 2.01
N ASN A 47 4.46 12.55 1.99
CA ASN A 47 5.50 13.05 1.08
C ASN A 47 6.87 12.49 1.46
N GLU A 48 7.18 12.47 2.75
CA GLU A 48 8.42 11.91 3.29
C GLU A 48 8.49 10.40 3.08
N ALA A 49 7.37 9.69 3.27
CA ALA A 49 7.27 8.26 2.92
C ALA A 49 7.56 8.04 1.43
N PHE A 50 6.97 8.86 0.55
CA PHE A 50 7.14 8.75 -0.89
C PHE A 50 8.61 8.95 -1.30
N GLU A 51 9.27 9.97 -0.77
CA GLU A 51 10.70 10.23 -0.99
C GLU A 51 11.59 9.11 -0.45
N ALA A 52 11.31 8.61 0.75
CA ALA A 52 12.04 7.48 1.35
C ALA A 52 11.89 6.21 0.48
N ILE A 53 10.69 5.89 0.01
CA ILE A 53 10.45 4.75 -0.88
C ILE A 53 11.22 4.93 -2.20
N ASN A 54 11.15 6.10 -2.84
CA ASN A 54 11.84 6.36 -4.10
C ASN A 54 13.36 6.22 -4.00
N LYS A 55 13.95 6.67 -2.89
CA LYS A 55 15.38 6.47 -2.61
C LYS A 55 15.68 4.98 -2.41
N THR A 56 14.88 4.29 -1.61
CA THR A 56 15.12 2.89 -1.25
C THR A 56 14.98 1.95 -2.47
N ILE A 57 13.99 2.18 -3.35
CA ILE A 57 13.82 1.39 -4.58
C ILE A 57 15.07 1.42 -5.47
N LYS A 58 15.80 2.56 -5.53
CA LYS A 58 17.04 2.67 -6.31
C LYS A 58 18.16 1.76 -5.79
N LEU A 59 18.11 1.37 -4.52
CA LEU A 59 19.06 0.45 -3.89
C LEU A 59 18.77 -1.02 -4.22
N LYS A 60 17.63 -1.32 -4.87
CA LYS A 60 17.18 -2.68 -5.21
C LYS A 60 17.21 -3.66 -4.03
N PRO A 61 16.51 -3.36 -2.92
CA PRO A 61 16.50 -4.23 -1.75
C PRO A 61 15.80 -5.55 -2.03
N PRO A 62 16.05 -6.60 -1.22
CA PRO A 62 15.42 -7.91 -1.37
C PRO A 62 13.87 -7.92 -1.36
N TYR A 63 13.22 -6.93 -0.73
CA TYR A 63 11.77 -6.79 -0.59
C TYR A 63 11.23 -5.58 -1.38
N ILE A 64 11.83 -5.33 -2.54
CA ILE A 64 11.44 -4.25 -3.44
C ILE A 64 9.97 -4.35 -3.90
N ASP A 65 9.38 -5.54 -3.95
CA ASP A 65 7.96 -5.77 -4.24
C ASP A 65 7.05 -5.04 -3.25
N MET A 66 7.40 -5.06 -1.97
CA MET A 66 6.63 -4.39 -0.91
C MET A 66 6.73 -2.86 -1.04
N LEU A 67 7.91 -2.35 -1.45
CA LEU A 67 8.10 -0.92 -1.66
C LEU A 67 7.24 -0.37 -2.81
N TYR A 68 7.11 -1.13 -3.90
CA TYR A 68 6.15 -0.80 -4.95
C TYR A 68 4.70 -0.82 -4.42
N GLY A 69 4.33 -1.79 -3.58
CA GLY A 69 3.02 -1.82 -2.93
C GLY A 69 2.73 -0.58 -2.07
N PHE A 70 3.69 -0.15 -1.25
CA PHE A 70 3.54 1.07 -0.45
C PHE A 70 3.42 2.33 -1.30
N ARG A 71 4.24 2.45 -2.36
CA ARG A 71 4.17 3.60 -3.26
C ARG A 71 2.86 3.62 -4.05
N ALA A 72 2.35 2.46 -4.46
CA ALA A 72 1.02 2.33 -5.05
C ALA A 72 -0.08 2.80 -4.10
N SER A 73 -0.01 2.43 -2.82
CA SER A 73 -0.93 2.92 -1.80
C SER A 73 -0.90 4.45 -1.69
N LEU A 74 0.29 5.05 -1.69
CA LEU A 74 0.45 6.52 -1.64
C LEU A 74 -0.11 7.20 -2.89
N PHE A 75 0.13 6.65 -4.08
CA PHE A 75 -0.48 7.16 -5.31
C PHE A 75 -2.01 7.08 -5.27
N SER A 76 -2.57 5.98 -4.78
CA SER A 76 -4.01 5.81 -4.63
C SER A 76 -4.62 6.87 -3.70
N LEU A 77 -3.97 7.17 -2.57
CA LEU A 77 -4.39 8.24 -1.64
C LEU A 77 -4.38 9.64 -2.30
N GLN A 78 -3.49 9.86 -3.27
CA GLN A 78 -3.41 11.09 -4.06
C GLN A 78 -4.38 11.11 -5.25
N GLY A 79 -5.21 10.08 -5.46
CA GLY A 79 -6.08 9.94 -6.63
C GLY A 79 -5.33 9.61 -7.93
N ARG A 80 -4.04 9.26 -7.84
CA ARG A 80 -3.16 8.93 -8.97
C ARG A 80 -3.27 7.45 -9.32
N TYR A 81 -4.46 7.04 -9.71
CA TYR A 81 -4.82 5.63 -9.85
C TYR A 81 -4.03 4.89 -10.94
N LYS A 82 -3.64 5.57 -12.02
CA LYS A 82 -2.85 4.95 -13.09
C LYS A 82 -1.44 4.60 -12.61
N GLU A 83 -0.78 5.50 -11.92
CA GLU A 83 0.53 5.25 -11.32
C GLU A 83 0.45 4.19 -10.22
N ALA A 84 -0.62 4.17 -9.42
CA ALA A 84 -0.87 3.10 -8.45
C ALA A 84 -0.96 1.72 -9.14
N ILE A 85 -1.69 1.63 -10.25
CA ILE A 85 -1.81 0.38 -11.03
C ILE A 85 -0.45 -0.07 -11.59
N GLU A 86 0.38 0.86 -12.09
CA GLU A 86 1.71 0.53 -12.61
C GLU A 86 2.64 -0.06 -11.53
N ASP A 87 2.63 0.53 -10.33
CA ASP A 87 3.40 0.03 -9.20
C ASP A 87 2.85 -1.31 -8.68
N CYS A 88 1.52 -1.47 -8.59
CA CYS A 88 0.90 -2.75 -8.25
C CYS A 88 1.28 -3.84 -9.26
N ASN A 89 1.25 -3.54 -10.56
CA ASN A 89 1.67 -4.48 -11.61
C ASN A 89 3.13 -4.89 -11.42
N THR A 90 4.00 -3.95 -11.07
CA THR A 90 5.42 -4.22 -10.83
C THR A 90 5.63 -5.08 -9.59
N SER A 91 4.93 -4.75 -8.49
CA SER A 91 4.94 -5.54 -7.25
C SER A 91 4.46 -6.98 -7.49
N ILE A 92 3.32 -7.16 -8.17
CA ILE A 92 2.73 -8.48 -8.47
C ILE A 92 3.62 -9.34 -9.37
N LYS A 93 4.35 -8.73 -10.31
CA LYS A 93 5.34 -9.44 -11.14
C LYS A 93 6.48 -10.05 -10.32
N ILE A 94 6.86 -9.40 -9.21
CA ILE A 94 7.94 -9.85 -8.34
C ILE A 94 7.40 -10.82 -7.30
N ASN A 95 6.24 -10.52 -6.71
CA ASN A 95 5.56 -11.35 -5.73
C ASN A 95 4.05 -11.39 -6.01
N PHE A 96 3.61 -12.50 -6.61
CA PHE A 96 2.25 -12.63 -7.09
C PHE A 96 1.22 -13.01 -6.02
N HIS A 97 1.63 -13.24 -4.77
CA HIS A 97 0.75 -13.67 -3.67
C HIS A 97 0.42 -12.55 -2.66
N ASN A 98 0.69 -11.29 -2.99
CA ASN A 98 0.45 -10.19 -2.06
C ASN A 98 -1.00 -9.68 -2.14
N ALA A 99 -1.86 -10.15 -1.25
CA ALA A 99 -3.27 -9.78 -1.19
C ALA A 99 -3.53 -8.27 -1.08
N ILE A 100 -2.71 -7.56 -0.28
CA ILE A 100 -2.84 -6.11 -0.08
C ILE A 100 -2.65 -5.36 -1.40
N VAL A 101 -1.70 -5.79 -2.24
CA VAL A 101 -1.41 -5.14 -3.52
C VAL A 101 -2.55 -5.34 -4.52
N TYR A 102 -3.19 -6.51 -4.52
CA TYR A 102 -4.41 -6.73 -5.30
C TYR A 102 -5.56 -5.85 -4.81
N ASN A 103 -5.75 -5.67 -3.50
CA ASN A 103 -6.74 -4.75 -2.97
C ASN A 103 -6.53 -3.30 -3.43
N ILE A 104 -5.27 -2.83 -3.39
CA ILE A 104 -4.91 -1.48 -3.86
C ILE A 104 -5.23 -1.35 -5.36
N ARG A 105 -4.81 -2.32 -6.18
CA ARG A 105 -5.04 -2.28 -7.63
C ARG A 105 -6.52 -2.38 -8.00
N GLY A 106 -7.27 -3.24 -7.30
CA GLY A 106 -8.72 -3.37 -7.45
C GLY A 106 -9.46 -2.08 -7.11
N THR A 107 -9.07 -1.41 -6.02
CA THR A 107 -9.62 -0.10 -5.64
C THR A 107 -9.30 0.98 -6.68
N ALA A 108 -8.09 0.99 -7.22
CA ALA A 108 -7.71 1.90 -8.30
C ALA A 108 -8.51 1.65 -9.58
N TYR A 109 -8.72 0.38 -9.98
CA TYR A 109 -9.59 0.04 -11.12
C TYR A 109 -11.04 0.43 -10.87
N LEU A 110 -11.55 0.23 -9.65
CA LEU A 110 -12.90 0.64 -9.26
C LEU A 110 -13.08 2.16 -9.42
N ALA A 111 -12.12 2.96 -8.97
CA ALA A 111 -12.13 4.41 -9.13
C ALA A 111 -12.09 4.86 -10.60
N LEU A 112 -11.41 4.10 -11.45
CA LEU A 112 -11.37 4.31 -12.91
C LEU A 112 -12.57 3.71 -13.65
N LYS A 113 -13.54 3.13 -12.94
CA LYS A 113 -14.73 2.44 -13.49
C LYS A 113 -14.40 1.21 -14.36
N GLU A 114 -13.22 0.64 -14.17
CA GLU A 114 -12.81 -0.62 -14.80
C GLU A 114 -13.31 -1.82 -13.99
N TYR A 115 -14.63 -1.93 -13.83
CA TYR A 115 -15.26 -2.81 -12.84
C TYR A 115 -14.89 -4.29 -12.96
N LYS A 116 -14.76 -4.81 -14.19
CA LYS A 116 -14.39 -6.22 -14.42
C LYS A 116 -12.99 -6.53 -13.86
N LYS A 117 -12.01 -5.65 -14.10
CA LYS A 117 -10.65 -5.81 -13.56
C LYS A 117 -10.61 -5.64 -12.05
N ALA A 118 -11.42 -4.71 -11.51
CA ALA A 118 -11.54 -4.54 -10.07
C ALA A 118 -12.03 -5.82 -9.39
N ILE A 119 -13.08 -6.46 -9.93
CA ILE A 119 -13.61 -7.73 -9.43
C ILE A 119 -12.55 -8.83 -9.44
N GLU A 120 -11.82 -8.99 -10.55
CA GLU A 120 -10.74 -9.97 -10.68
C GLU A 120 -9.64 -9.76 -9.63
N ASP A 121 -9.25 -8.51 -9.38
CA ASP A 121 -8.26 -8.18 -8.36
C ASP A 121 -8.77 -8.45 -6.94
N PHE A 122 -10.02 -8.11 -6.62
CA PHE A 122 -10.58 -8.43 -5.31
C PHE A 122 -10.69 -9.94 -5.09
N ASP A 123 -10.97 -10.73 -6.13
CA ASP A 123 -10.91 -12.19 -6.06
C ASP A 123 -9.52 -12.71 -5.70
N MET A 124 -8.48 -12.13 -6.30
CA MET A 124 -7.10 -12.47 -5.98
C MET A 124 -6.70 -12.02 -4.57
N ALA A 125 -7.17 -10.86 -4.12
CA ALA A 125 -6.98 -10.40 -2.75
C ALA A 125 -7.60 -11.37 -1.73
N ILE A 126 -8.86 -11.78 -1.95
CA ILE A 126 -9.55 -12.75 -1.08
C ILE A 126 -8.84 -14.10 -1.07
N LYS A 127 -8.37 -14.55 -2.24
CA LYS A 127 -7.68 -15.84 -2.41
C LYS A 127 -6.35 -15.89 -1.66
N PHE A 128 -5.59 -14.80 -1.67
CA PHE A 128 -4.25 -14.75 -1.07
C PHE A 128 -4.22 -14.14 0.33
N ALA A 129 -5.35 -13.69 0.86
CA ALA A 129 -5.43 -13.16 2.22
C ALA A 129 -5.00 -14.22 3.24
N LEU A 130 -4.04 -13.84 4.08
CA LEU A 130 -3.59 -14.64 5.22
C LEU A 130 -4.62 -14.56 6.38
N GLU A 131 -4.56 -15.49 7.33
CA GLU A 131 -5.48 -15.53 8.48
C GLU A 131 -5.49 -14.24 9.31
N ASN A 132 -4.35 -13.54 9.37
CA ASN A 132 -4.23 -12.26 10.08
C ASN A 132 -4.75 -11.05 9.29
N GLN A 133 -5.14 -11.23 8.02
CA GLN A 133 -5.64 -10.18 7.13
C GLN A 133 -7.16 -10.24 6.99
N ASN A 134 -7.87 -10.53 8.09
CA ASN A 134 -9.33 -10.70 8.06
C ASN A 134 -10.04 -9.39 7.68
N THR A 135 -9.51 -8.24 8.10
CA THR A 135 -10.07 -6.93 7.76
C THR A 135 -9.89 -6.63 6.28
N GLU A 136 -8.68 -6.76 5.75
CA GLU A 136 -8.39 -6.53 4.34
C GLU A 136 -9.16 -7.48 3.43
N LYS A 137 -9.39 -8.72 3.89
CA LYS A 137 -10.23 -9.69 3.20
C LYS A 137 -11.70 -9.27 3.19
N GLN A 138 -12.22 -8.74 4.30
CA GLN A 138 -13.60 -8.22 4.37
C GLN A 138 -13.76 -7.00 3.47
N ASP A 139 -12.80 -6.09 3.47
CA ASP A 139 -12.80 -4.92 2.58
C ASP A 139 -12.82 -5.36 1.11
N ALA A 140 -12.01 -6.36 0.74
CA ALA A 140 -12.00 -6.93 -0.60
C ALA A 140 -13.39 -7.46 -1.03
N ILE A 141 -14.08 -8.17 -0.13
CA ILE A 141 -15.43 -8.69 -0.37
C ILE A 141 -16.43 -7.55 -0.56
N GLU A 142 -16.37 -6.51 0.27
CA GLU A 142 -17.26 -5.36 0.18
C GLU A 142 -17.04 -4.58 -1.13
N TYR A 143 -15.78 -4.28 -1.46
CA TYR A 143 -15.46 -3.57 -2.69
C TYR A 143 -15.77 -4.38 -3.94
N LYS A 144 -15.59 -5.71 -3.90
CA LYS A 144 -16.04 -6.61 -4.96
C LYS A 144 -17.54 -6.50 -5.19
N GLN A 145 -18.34 -6.48 -4.12
CA GLN A 145 -19.79 -6.33 -4.23
C GLN A 145 -20.17 -4.98 -4.86
N LYS A 146 -19.55 -3.89 -4.41
CA LYS A 146 -19.74 -2.55 -5.01
C LYS A 146 -19.37 -2.53 -6.50
N ALA A 147 -18.29 -3.22 -6.88
CA ALA A 147 -17.86 -3.31 -8.27
C ALA A 147 -18.88 -4.08 -9.14
N TYR A 148 -19.48 -5.16 -8.63
CA TYR A 148 -20.55 -5.89 -9.32
C TYR A 148 -21.81 -5.04 -9.51
N GLU A 149 -22.24 -4.33 -8.46
CA GLU A 149 -23.42 -3.47 -8.52
C GLU A 149 -23.23 -2.36 -9.56
N ALA A 150 -22.07 -1.70 -9.54
CA ALA A 150 -21.72 -0.66 -10.52
C ALA A 150 -21.64 -1.21 -11.95
N LEU A 151 -21.10 -2.42 -12.14
CA LEU A 151 -21.08 -3.08 -13.45
C LEU A 151 -22.49 -3.37 -13.96
N ALA A 152 -23.36 -3.93 -13.11
CA ALA A 152 -24.74 -4.23 -13.48
C ALA A 152 -25.57 -2.97 -13.75
N GLU A 153 -25.30 -1.86 -13.07
CA GLU A 153 -25.90 -0.56 -13.39
C GLU A 153 -25.41 0.00 -14.72
N MET A 154 -24.13 -0.15 -15.04
CA MET A 154 -23.54 0.30 -16.29
C MET A 154 -24.10 -0.48 -17.49
N GLU A 155 -24.27 -1.80 -17.36
CA GLU A 155 -24.80 -2.67 -18.42
C GLU A 155 -26.32 -2.50 -18.65
N ARG A 156 -27.03 -1.85 -17.71
CA ARG A 156 -28.46 -1.52 -17.83
C ARG A 156 -28.73 -0.19 -18.54
N LYS A 157 -27.71 0.63 -18.82
CA LYS A 157 -27.82 1.93 -19.51
C LYS A 157 -27.44 1.80 -20.97
#